data_AF-A0A949WL16-F1
#
_entry.id   AF-A0A949WL16-F1
#
_cell.length_a   1.000
_cell.length_b   1.000
_cell.length_c   1.000
_cell.angle_alpha   90.00
_cell.angle_beta   90.00
_cell.angle_gamma   90.00
#
_symmetry.space_group_name_H-M   'P 1'
#
loop_
_entity.id
_entity.type
_entity.pdbx_description
1 polymer ?
#
loop_
_entity_poly.entity_id
_entity_poly.type
_entity_poly.pdbx_seq_one_letter_code
_entity_poly.pdbx_strand_id
1 'polypeptide(L)'
;MSFQTYARKVRKIDLSFKNRHSAFRSCINSYCWLTKQEFQFTYARYSNRFGFNSDIPKDSKRVSDRLNQAMDNLKEERNIFLQLLRQFEKKRIQEKMRGYRFPSKSAKHALYNNIGFAFEISNNEIKPDIQINRD
;
A
#
# COMPACT_ATOMS: atom_id res chain seq x y z
N MET A 1 8.81 15.26 -7.48
CA MET A 1 8.85 15.34 -6.01
C MET A 1 8.72 13.94 -5.42
N SER A 2 9.27 13.69 -4.23
CA SER A 2 9.21 12.37 -3.57
C SER A 2 7.85 12.11 -2.92
N PHE A 3 7.55 10.83 -2.63
CA PHE A 3 6.36 10.42 -1.88
C PHE A 3 6.17 11.22 -0.59
N GLN A 4 7.25 11.44 0.17
CA GLN A 4 7.23 12.17 1.44
C GLN A 4 6.85 13.64 1.26
N THR A 5 7.29 14.27 0.17
CA THR A 5 6.91 15.66 -0.13
C THR A 5 5.40 15.77 -0.35
N TYR A 6 4.81 14.86 -1.12
CA TYR A 6 3.36 14.84 -1.33
C TYR A 6 2.60 14.44 -0.07
N ALA A 7 3.08 13.46 0.70
CA ALA A 7 2.46 13.05 1.96
C ALA A 7 2.37 14.20 2.98
N ARG A 8 3.38 15.08 3.02
CA ARG A 8 3.32 16.31 3.84
C ARG A 8 2.23 17.27 3.35
N LYS A 9 2.10 17.45 2.03
CA LYS A 9 1.02 18.28 1.45
C LYS A 9 -0.36 17.72 1.76
N VAL A 10 -0.55 16.40 1.75
CA VAL A 10 -1.82 15.76 2.10
C VAL A 10 -2.24 16.10 3.54
N ARG A 11 -1.28 16.25 4.46
CA ARG A 11 -1.55 16.55 5.88
C ARG A 11 -1.62 18.04 6.20
N LYS A 12 -1.32 18.93 5.25
CA LYS A 12 -1.31 20.38 5.49
C LYS A 12 -2.74 20.92 5.49
N ILE A 13 -3.26 21.23 6.67
CA ILE A 13 -4.65 21.66 6.90
C ILE A 13 -4.96 22.97 6.16
N ASP A 14 -3.98 23.88 6.04
CA ASP A 14 -4.14 25.16 5.35
C ASP A 14 -4.38 25.01 3.83
N LEU A 15 -4.15 23.82 3.25
CA LEU A 15 -4.40 23.58 1.83
C LEU A 15 -5.85 23.12 1.63
N SER A 16 -6.48 23.64 0.57
CA SER A 16 -7.80 23.17 0.14
C SER A 16 -7.82 21.66 -0.10
N PHE A 17 -8.99 21.04 0.09
CA PHE A 17 -9.18 19.62 -0.15
C PHE A 17 -8.72 19.20 -1.56
N LYS A 18 -9.03 19.99 -2.59
CA LYS A 18 -8.61 19.75 -3.98
C LYS A 18 -7.08 19.61 -4.10
N ASN A 19 -6.32 20.48 -3.44
CA ASN A 19 -4.85 20.45 -3.48
C ASN A 19 -4.29 19.25 -2.71
N ARG A 20 -4.85 18.96 -1.54
CA ARG A 20 -4.45 17.80 -0.72
C ARG A 20 -4.78 16.48 -1.43
N HIS A 21 -5.95 16.39 -2.04
CA HIS A 21 -6.38 15.22 -2.81
C HIS A 21 -5.53 15.01 -4.07
N SER A 22 -5.16 16.08 -4.77
CA SER A 22 -4.20 16.01 -5.90
C SER A 22 -2.83 15.50 -5.44
N ALA A 23 -2.34 15.97 -4.28
CA ALA A 23 -1.11 15.43 -3.69
C ALA A 23 -1.25 13.95 -3.32
N PHE A 24 -2.41 13.52 -2.83
CA PHE A 24 -2.67 12.11 -2.53
C PHE A 24 -2.65 11.22 -3.79
N ARG A 25 -3.22 11.69 -4.91
CA ARG A 25 -3.09 11.00 -6.21
C ARG A 25 -1.63 10.85 -6.64
N SER A 26 -0.80 11.85 -6.38
CA SER A 26 0.64 11.78 -6.65
C SER A 26 1.35 10.77 -5.75
N CYS A 27 0.93 10.63 -4.48
CA CYS A 27 1.40 9.55 -3.60
C CYS A 27 1.04 8.16 -4.16
N ILE A 28 -0.21 7.96 -4.61
CA ILE A 28 -0.65 6.71 -5.23
C ILE A 28 0.19 6.40 -6.46
N ASN A 29 0.39 7.38 -7.35
CA ASN A 29 1.25 7.18 -8.52
C ASN A 29 2.65 6.72 -8.11
N SER A 30 3.30 7.41 -7.17
CA SER A 30 4.62 7.01 -6.68
C SER A 30 4.64 5.60 -6.06
N TYR A 31 3.56 5.19 -5.40
CA TYR A 31 3.40 3.84 -4.86
C TYR A 31 3.26 2.80 -5.98
N CYS A 32 2.38 3.03 -6.97
CA CYS A 32 2.20 2.17 -8.12
C CYS A 32 3.49 1.97 -8.93
N TRP A 33 4.29 3.03 -9.10
CA TRP A 33 5.60 2.92 -9.74
C TRP A 33 6.56 1.98 -8.99
N LEU A 34 6.51 2.01 -7.66
CA LEU A 34 7.32 1.18 -6.77
C LEU A 34 6.83 -0.29 -6.77
N THR A 35 5.52 -0.51 -6.71
CA THR A 35 4.91 -1.85 -6.59
C THR A 35 4.52 -2.49 -7.91
N LYS A 36 4.67 -1.78 -9.03
CA LYS A 36 4.23 -2.21 -10.37
C LYS A 36 2.72 -2.47 -10.49
N GLN A 37 1.93 -1.93 -9.57
CA GLN A 37 0.48 -1.99 -9.63
C GLN A 37 -0.08 -0.94 -10.60
N GLU A 38 -1.26 -1.20 -11.15
CA GLU A 38 -1.95 -0.22 -11.98
C GLU A 38 -2.51 0.93 -11.14
N PHE A 39 -2.30 2.16 -11.62
CA PHE A 39 -2.79 3.36 -10.95
C PHE A 39 -4.31 3.36 -10.83
N GLN A 40 -5.04 3.01 -11.90
CA GLN A 40 -6.50 3.08 -11.91
C GLN A 40 -7.11 2.12 -10.89
N PHE A 41 -6.62 0.87 -10.85
CA PHE A 41 -7.05 -0.11 -9.86
C PHE A 41 -6.76 0.35 -8.42
N THR A 42 -5.53 0.81 -8.17
CA THR A 42 -5.12 1.28 -6.84
C THR A 42 -5.93 2.50 -6.40
N TYR A 43 -6.13 3.46 -7.30
CA TYR A 43 -6.91 4.66 -7.03
C TYR A 43 -8.38 4.34 -6.78
N ALA A 44 -8.98 3.45 -7.57
CA ALA A 44 -10.36 3.01 -7.37
C ALA A 44 -10.53 2.32 -6.00
N ARG A 45 -9.59 1.45 -5.62
CA ARG A 45 -9.57 0.79 -4.30
C ARG A 45 -9.59 1.80 -3.15
N TYR A 46 -8.72 2.81 -3.20
CA TYR A 46 -8.70 3.87 -2.19
C TYR A 46 -9.95 4.75 -2.24
N SER A 47 -10.43 5.11 -3.43
CA SER A 47 -11.62 5.95 -3.60
C SER A 47 -12.88 5.27 -3.07
N ASN A 48 -13.02 3.96 -3.28
CA ASN A 48 -14.12 3.17 -2.78
C ASN A 48 -14.01 2.99 -1.26
N ARG A 49 -12.84 2.63 -0.73
CA ARG A 49 -12.62 2.39 0.70
C ARG A 49 -12.81 3.64 1.56
N PHE A 50 -12.33 4.80 1.09
CA PHE A 50 -12.38 6.06 1.85
C PHE A 50 -13.51 7.00 1.38
N GLY A 51 -14.31 6.58 0.40
CA GLY A 51 -15.49 7.31 -0.07
C GLY A 51 -15.18 8.64 -0.77
N PHE A 52 -14.08 8.72 -1.54
CA PHE A 52 -13.75 9.93 -2.31
C PHE A 52 -14.71 10.18 -3.49
N ASN A 53 -15.44 9.14 -3.90
CA ASN A 53 -16.47 9.21 -4.95
C ASN A 53 -17.88 9.43 -4.38
N SER A 54 -18.05 9.59 -3.07
CA SER A 54 -19.36 9.83 -2.47
C SER A 54 -19.80 11.29 -2.61
N ASP A 55 -21.11 11.55 -2.65
CA ASP A 55 -21.72 12.89 -2.74
C ASP A 55 -21.53 13.76 -1.47
N ILE A 56 -20.65 13.34 -0.56
CA ILE A 56 -20.38 14.05 0.67
C ILE A 56 -19.66 15.37 0.32
N PRO A 57 -20.05 16.50 0.94
CA PRO A 57 -19.36 17.77 0.77
C PRO A 57 -17.86 17.61 1.00
N LYS A 58 -17.07 17.91 -0.04
CA LYS A 58 -15.61 17.71 -0.07
C LYS A 58 -14.86 18.57 0.96
N ASP A 59 -15.52 19.61 1.47
CA ASP A 59 -15.00 20.52 2.49
C ASP A 59 -15.45 20.15 3.92
N SER A 60 -16.16 19.04 4.10
CA SER A 60 -16.48 18.57 5.44
C SER A 60 -15.22 18.07 6.16
N LYS A 61 -15.12 18.39 7.47
CA LYS A 61 -14.07 17.87 8.36
C LYS A 61 -13.91 16.35 8.22
N ARG A 62 -15.04 15.64 8.09
CA ARG A 62 -15.11 14.18 7.89
C ARG A 62 -14.38 13.71 6.63
N VAL A 63 -14.46 14.44 5.52
CA VAL A 63 -13.76 14.10 4.27
C VAL A 63 -12.26 14.40 4.36
N SER A 64 -11.88 15.49 5.04
CA SER A 64 -10.48 15.79 5.36
C SER A 64 -9.83 14.69 6.22
N ASP A 65 -10.54 14.19 7.22
CA ASP A 65 -10.05 13.12 8.11
C ASP A 65 -9.88 11.80 7.37
N ARG A 66 -10.82 11.46 6.48
CA ARG A 66 -10.71 10.29 5.58
C ARG A 66 -9.49 10.35 4.68
N LEU A 67 -9.13 11.53 4.18
CA LEU A 67 -7.93 11.70 3.36
C LEU A 67 -6.64 11.46 4.17
N ASN A 68 -6.61 11.87 5.44
CA ASN A 68 -5.48 11.57 6.33
C ASN A 68 -5.39 10.06 6.61
N GLN A 69 -6.51 9.39 6.90
CA GLN A 69 -6.56 7.94 7.10
C GLN A 69 -6.11 7.16 5.85
N ALA A 70 -6.51 7.61 4.66
CA ALA A 70 -6.05 7.05 3.40
C ALA A 70 -4.54 7.20 3.22
N MET A 71 -3.99 8.35 3.60
CA MET A 71 -2.54 8.59 3.56
C MET A 71 -1.78 7.70 4.57
N ASP A 72 -2.33 7.45 5.75
CA ASP A 72 -1.75 6.52 6.73
C ASP A 72 -1.73 5.09 6.19
N ASN A 73 -2.84 4.61 5.65
CA ASN A 73 -2.92 3.28 5.01
C ASN A 73 -1.92 3.13 3.86
N LEU A 74 -1.85 4.12 2.96
CA LEU A 74 -0.92 4.06 1.83
C LEU A 74 0.55 4.06 2.27
N LYS A 75 0.85 4.80 3.34
CA LYS A 75 2.20 4.80 3.94
C LYS A 75 2.54 3.44 4.53
N GLU A 76 1.58 2.80 5.19
CA GLU A 76 1.74 1.47 5.77
C GLU A 76 1.96 0.40 4.70
N GLU A 77 1.11 0.33 3.68
CA GLU A 77 1.28 -0.58 2.53
C GLU A 77 2.65 -0.38 1.87
N ARG A 78 3.05 0.88 1.65
CA ARG A 78 4.37 1.21 1.10
C ARG A 78 5.51 0.70 1.99
N ASN A 79 5.39 0.85 3.31
CA ASN A 79 6.43 0.41 4.24
C ASN A 79 6.54 -1.12 4.28
N ILE A 80 5.43 -1.83 4.26
CA ILE A 80 5.39 -3.31 4.14
C ILE A 80 6.12 -3.73 2.86
N PHE A 81 5.81 -3.12 1.72
CA PHE A 81 6.51 -3.45 0.47
C PHE A 81 8.01 -3.17 0.54
N LEU A 82 8.43 -2.06 1.14
CA LEU A 82 9.86 -1.77 1.32
C LEU A 82 10.55 -2.80 2.23
N GLN A 83 9.87 -3.32 3.25
CA GLN A 83 10.40 -4.42 4.07
C GLN A 83 10.57 -5.70 3.25
N LEU A 84 9.56 -6.07 2.44
CA LEU A 84 9.65 -7.21 1.51
C LEU A 84 10.80 -7.04 0.52
N LEU A 85 10.99 -5.82 -0.02
CA LEU A 85 12.07 -5.51 -0.94
C LEU A 85 13.45 -5.69 -0.28
N ARG A 86 13.63 -5.26 0.97
CA ARG A 86 14.87 -5.47 1.73
C ARG A 86 15.15 -6.94 2.00
N GLN A 87 14.12 -7.72 2.34
CA GLN A 87 14.25 -9.17 2.52
C GLN A 87 14.65 -9.86 1.21
N PHE A 88 14.02 -9.47 0.10
CA PHE A 88 14.36 -9.95 -1.23
C PHE A 88 15.81 -9.61 -1.61
N GLU A 89 16.25 -8.38 -1.34
CA GLU A 89 17.64 -7.95 -1.56
C GLU A 89 18.64 -8.80 -0.75
N LYS A 90 18.37 -9.00 0.55
CA LYS A 90 19.20 -9.86 1.41
C LYS A 90 19.33 -11.27 0.85
N LYS A 91 18.22 -11.87 0.40
CA LYS A 91 18.23 -13.19 -0.25
C LYS A 91 19.03 -13.17 -1.56
N ARG A 92 18.89 -12.12 -2.37
CA ARG A 92 19.64 -11.97 -3.63
C ARG A 92 21.14 -11.85 -3.44
N ILE A 93 21.60 -11.21 -2.36
CA ILE A 93 23.04 -11.15 -2.03
C ILE A 93 23.58 -12.58 -1.81
N GLN A 94 22.87 -13.40 -1.03
CA GLN A 94 23.25 -14.79 -0.76
C GLN A 94 23.23 -15.64 -2.03
N GLU A 95 22.21 -15.50 -2.89
CA GLU A 95 22.13 -16.21 -4.16
C GLU A 95 23.27 -15.82 -5.11
N LYS A 96 23.66 -14.54 -5.17
CA LYS A 96 24.80 -14.09 -5.97
C LYS A 96 26.11 -14.70 -5.49
N MET A 97 26.32 -14.78 -4.17
CA MET A 97 27.50 -15.45 -3.60
C MET A 97 27.58 -16.94 -3.98
N ARG A 98 26.43 -17.58 -4.23
CA ARG A 98 26.31 -18.96 -4.72
C ARG A 98 26.39 -19.10 -6.26
N GLY A 99 26.69 -18.02 -6.99
CA GLY A 99 26.82 -18.02 -8.45
C GLY A 99 25.54 -17.72 -9.23
N TYR A 100 24.40 -17.47 -8.58
CA TYR A 100 23.15 -17.17 -9.29
C TYR A 100 23.08 -15.70 -9.74
N ARG A 101 23.32 -15.47 -11.03
CA ARG A 101 23.36 -14.13 -11.64
C ARG A 101 22.02 -13.37 -11.59
N PHE A 102 20.89 -14.07 -11.71
CA PHE A 102 19.54 -13.46 -11.78
C PHE A 102 18.58 -14.03 -10.74
N PRO A 103 17.57 -13.25 -10.27
CA PRO A 103 16.49 -13.80 -9.45
C PRO A 103 15.65 -14.80 -10.24
N SER A 104 15.14 -15.83 -9.56
CA SER A 104 14.15 -16.73 -10.17
C SER A 104 12.86 -15.98 -10.53
N LYS A 105 12.14 -16.48 -11.55
CA LYS A 105 10.83 -15.94 -11.95
C LYS A 105 9.83 -15.99 -10.80
N SER A 106 9.81 -17.09 -10.03
CA SER A 106 8.95 -17.27 -8.87
C SER A 106 9.25 -16.25 -7.75
N ALA A 107 10.52 -15.94 -7.49
CA ALA A 107 10.87 -14.95 -6.48
C ALA A 107 10.45 -13.52 -6.88
N LYS A 108 10.58 -13.17 -8.17
CA LYS A 108 10.06 -11.89 -8.69
C LYS A 108 8.54 -11.83 -8.60
N HIS A 109 7.86 -12.92 -8.95
CA HIS A 109 6.41 -13.02 -8.87
C HIS A 109 5.92 -12.86 -7.43
N ALA A 110 6.56 -13.55 -6.47
CA ALA A 110 6.23 -13.44 -5.05
C ALA A 110 6.45 -12.03 -4.48
N LEU A 111 7.42 -11.26 -5.00
CA LEU A 111 7.66 -9.88 -4.56
C LEU A 111 6.53 -8.93 -5.00
N TYR A 112 6.09 -9.01 -6.26
CA TYR A 112 5.18 -8.03 -6.84
C TYR A 112 3.70 -8.40 -6.74
N ASN A 113 3.36 -9.70 -6.66
CA ASN A 113 1.97 -10.15 -6.67
C ASN A 113 1.37 -10.41 -5.29
N ASN A 114 2.19 -10.55 -4.23
CA ASN A 114 1.71 -10.73 -2.86
C ASN A 114 1.29 -9.44 -2.14
N ILE A 115 1.41 -8.27 -2.79
CA ILE A 115 1.08 -6.97 -2.18
C ILE A 115 -0.41 -6.65 -2.34
N GLY A 116 -1.13 -7.43 -3.15
CA GLY A 116 -2.56 -7.19 -3.41
C GLY A 116 -3.43 -7.19 -2.16
N PHE A 117 -2.98 -7.82 -1.06
CA PHE A 117 -3.89 -8.27 -0.01
C PHE A 117 -3.29 -8.31 1.41
N ALA A 118 -2.25 -7.53 1.72
CA ALA A 118 -1.66 -7.56 3.06
C ALA A 118 -2.59 -7.02 4.18
N PHE A 119 -3.72 -6.40 3.86
CA PHE A 119 -4.64 -5.82 4.86
C PHE A 119 -5.91 -6.63 5.14
N GLU A 120 -6.35 -7.50 4.22
CA GLU A 120 -7.52 -8.37 4.47
C GLU A 120 -7.17 -9.60 5.33
N ILE A 121 -5.88 -9.97 5.41
CA ILE A 121 -5.41 -11.07 6.28
C ILE A 121 -5.44 -10.68 7.77
N SER A 122 -5.48 -9.38 8.12
CA SER A 122 -5.60 -8.98 9.53
C SER A 122 -7.02 -9.09 10.10
N ASN A 123 -8.04 -9.27 9.25
CA ASN A 123 -9.45 -9.33 9.65
C ASN A 123 -10.13 -10.69 9.40
N ASN A 124 -9.45 -11.65 8.78
CA ASN A 124 -9.94 -13.02 8.62
C ASN A 124 -9.05 -14.00 9.39
N GLU A 125 -9.45 -14.25 10.63
CA GLU A 125 -9.32 -15.51 11.38
C GLU A 125 -8.24 -16.49 10.90
N ILE A 126 -7.07 -16.45 11.56
CA ILE A 126 -6.35 -17.70 11.81
C ILE A 126 -7.19 -18.43 12.87
N LYS A 127 -8.12 -19.28 12.43
CA LYS A 127 -8.64 -20.33 13.31
C LYS A 127 -7.47 -21.27 13.58
N PRO A 128 -7.07 -21.50 14.84
CA PRO A 128 -6.23 -22.64 15.13
C PRO A 128 -7.10 -23.88 14.91
N ASP A 129 -6.78 -24.65 13.87
CA ASP A 129 -7.16 -26.05 13.78
C ASP A 129 -6.61 -26.75 15.04
N ILE A 130 -7.48 -26.93 16.03
CA ILE A 130 -7.29 -27.93 17.07
C ILE A 130 -8.34 -29.00 16.81
N GLN A 131 -7.94 -30.03 16.06
CA GLN A 131 -8.61 -31.32 16.10
C GLN A 131 -8.47 -31.87 17.53
N ILE A 132 -9.54 -31.79 18.32
CA ILE A 132 -9.70 -32.65 19.49
C ILE A 132 -10.68 -33.74 19.06
N ASN A 133 -10.14 -34.85 18.56
CA ASN A 133 -10.87 -36.12 18.60
C ASN A 133 -10.91 -36.56 20.06
N ARG A 134 -12.10 -36.48 20.65
CA ARG A 134 -12.54 -37.30 21.79
C ARG A 134 -13.89 -37.86 21.39
N ASP A 135 -13.89 -39.11 20.97
CA ASP A 135 -14.48 -40.23 21.73
C ASP A 135 -13.99 -41.56 21.15
#